data_AF-A0A7Y6X893-F1
#
_entry.id   AF-A0A7Y6X893-F1
#
_cell.length_a   1.000
_cell.length_b   1.000
_cell.length_c   1.000
_cell.angle_alpha   90.00
_cell.angle_beta   90.00
_cell.angle_gamma   90.00
#
_symmetry.space_group_name_H-M   'P 1'
#
loop_
_entity.id
_entity.type
_entity.pdbx_description
1 polymer ?
#
loop_
_entity_poly.entity_id
_entity_poly.type
_entity_poly.pdbx_seq_one_letter_code
_entity_poly.pdbx_strand_id
1 'polypeptide(L)'
;MPEDLNWDDVRSLARRTSEGQPFTLTDETRAILRRAAPQVAIPPGEAERALQQVPSAVALLDEVASRIRVGSRRLSRAIVDSANRQDAGDMDGARQPFLDVLAVEVVPHYRAIAQTHLDALDDP
;
A
#
# COMPACT_ATOMS: atom_id res chain seq x y z
N MET A 1 16.45 11.52 -2.19
CA MET A 1 15.07 11.08 -2.46
C MET A 1 15.01 9.61 -2.10
N PRO A 2 14.18 9.17 -1.12
CA PRO A 2 13.98 7.74 -0.96
C PRO A 2 13.45 7.24 -2.31
N GLU A 3 14.00 6.12 -2.80
CA GLU A 3 13.66 5.53 -4.09
C GLU A 3 12.14 5.58 -4.27
N ASP A 4 11.68 6.39 -5.23
CA ASP A 4 10.26 6.61 -5.48
C ASP A 4 9.59 5.24 -5.56
N LEU A 5 8.55 5.05 -4.75
CA LEU A 5 7.76 3.82 -4.71
C LEU A 5 7.06 3.64 -6.06
N ASN A 6 7.81 3.19 -7.06
CA ASN A 6 7.30 2.94 -8.39
C ASN A 6 6.57 1.59 -8.37
N TRP A 7 5.28 1.68 -8.07
CA TRP A 7 4.33 0.57 -8.08
C TRP A 7 3.54 0.48 -9.38
N ASP A 8 3.86 1.29 -10.39
CA ASP A 8 3.11 1.29 -11.64
C ASP A 8 3.31 -0.03 -12.41
N ASP A 9 4.50 -0.63 -12.31
CA ASP A 9 4.76 -1.97 -12.85
C ASP A 9 3.83 -3.03 -12.22
N VAL A 10 3.64 -2.98 -10.90
CA VAL A 10 2.76 -3.91 -10.17
C VAL A 10 1.31 -3.68 -10.58
N ARG A 11 0.86 -2.41 -10.63
CA ARG A 11 -0.50 -2.07 -11.04
C ARG A 11 -0.78 -2.51 -12.48
N SER A 12 0.19 -2.31 -13.37
CA SER A 12 0.11 -2.73 -14.77
C SER A 12 0.00 -4.25 -14.88
N LEU A 13 0.85 -5.00 -14.17
CA LEU A 13 0.80 -6.45 -14.13
C LEU A 13 -0.53 -6.98 -13.57
N ALA A 14 -0.95 -6.49 -12.40
CA ALA A 14 -2.20 -6.92 -11.77
C ALA A 14 -3.42 -6.61 -12.64
N ARG A 15 -3.44 -5.44 -13.29
CA ARG A 15 -4.50 -5.08 -14.24
C ARG A 15 -4.57 -6.07 -15.39
N ARG A 16 -3.44 -6.38 -16.04
CA ARG A 16 -3.39 -7.34 -17.15
C ARG A 16 -3.90 -8.73 -16.73
N THR A 17 -3.48 -9.22 -15.57
CA THR A 17 -3.96 -10.50 -15.03
C THR A 17 -5.47 -10.47 -14.75
N SER A 18 -5.99 -9.36 -14.20
CA SER A 18 -7.44 -9.20 -13.98
C SER A 18 -8.26 -9.09 -15.27
N GLU A 19 -7.65 -8.61 -16.36
CA GLU A 19 -8.24 -8.55 -17.71
C GLU A 19 -8.18 -9.91 -18.43
N GLY A 20 -7.72 -10.96 -17.75
CA GLY A 20 -7.67 -12.33 -18.27
C GLY A 20 -6.38 -12.66 -19.05
N GLN A 21 -5.37 -11.78 -19.04
CA GLN A 21 -4.08 -12.11 -19.64
C GLN A 21 -3.34 -13.12 -18.74
N PRO A 22 -2.73 -14.16 -19.33
CA PRO A 22 -1.98 -15.15 -18.57
C PRO A 22 -0.79 -14.50 -17.89
N PHE A 23 -0.61 -14.79 -16.59
CA PHE A 23 0.58 -14.39 -15.85
C PHE A 23 1.73 -15.36 -16.18
N THR A 24 2.85 -14.81 -16.66
CA THR A 24 4.06 -15.58 -16.94
C THR A 24 5.15 -15.17 -15.96
N LEU A 25 5.73 -16.16 -15.30
CA LEU A 25 6.82 -15.96 -14.36
C LEU A 25 8.16 -15.81 -15.08
N THR A 26 8.44 -14.59 -15.56
CA THR A 26 9.71 -14.18 -16.17
C THR A 26 10.65 -13.53 -15.16
N ASP A 27 11.92 -13.34 -15.51
CA ASP A 27 12.88 -12.64 -14.65
C ASP A 27 12.46 -11.19 -14.36
N GLU A 28 11.81 -10.52 -15.31
CA GLU A 28 11.22 -9.20 -15.14
C GLU A 28 10.11 -9.21 -14.08
N THR A 29 9.12 -10.11 -14.20
CA THR A 29 8.03 -10.19 -13.21
C THR A 29 8.54 -10.57 -11.81
N ARG A 30 9.57 -11.42 -11.73
CA ARG A 30 10.25 -11.73 -10.46
C ARG A 30 10.93 -10.50 -9.87
N ALA A 31 11.65 -9.73 -10.69
CA ALA A 31 12.32 -8.52 -10.23
C ALA A 31 11.32 -7.48 -9.69
N ILE A 32 10.19 -7.29 -10.39
CA ILE A 32 9.12 -6.39 -9.96
C ILE A 32 8.55 -6.83 -8.60
N LEU A 33 8.17 -8.11 -8.46
CA LEU A 33 7.56 -8.61 -7.23
C LEU A 33 8.55 -8.66 -6.05
N ARG A 34 9.82 -9.03 -6.28
CA ARG A 34 10.88 -8.97 -5.25
C ARG A 34 11.08 -7.57 -4.70
N ARG A 35 11.08 -6.56 -5.58
CA ARG A 35 11.22 -5.16 -5.21
C ARG A 35 10.01 -4.68 -4.41
N ALA A 36 8.80 -4.98 -4.89
CA ALA A 36 7.57 -4.42 -4.33
C ALA A 36 7.12 -5.09 -3.03
N ALA A 37 7.35 -6.40 -2.86
CA ALA A 37 6.92 -7.15 -1.68
C ALA A 37 7.34 -6.51 -0.32
N PRO A 38 8.62 -6.20 -0.06
CA PRO A 38 9.01 -5.58 1.21
C PRO A 38 8.43 -4.17 1.39
N GLN A 39 8.18 -3.44 0.29
CA GLN A 39 7.59 -2.10 0.33
C GLN A 39 6.14 -2.13 0.83
N VAL A 40 5.46 -3.27 0.73
CA VAL A 40 4.11 -3.51 1.24
C VAL A 40 4.07 -4.43 2.47
N ALA A 41 5.18 -4.53 3.20
CA ALA A 41 5.34 -5.37 4.39
C ALA A 41 5.13 -6.88 4.15
N ILE A 42 5.53 -7.38 2.98
CA ILE A 42 5.67 -8.82 2.73
C ILE A 42 7.17 -9.18 2.89
N PRO A 43 7.53 -10.12 3.77
CA PRO A 43 8.93 -10.50 3.99
C PRO A 43 9.62 -10.99 2.72
N PRO A 44 10.89 -10.62 2.45
CA PRO A 44 11.62 -11.09 1.28
C PRO A 44 11.65 -12.61 1.13
N GLY A 45 11.82 -13.35 2.23
CA GLY A 45 11.82 -14.82 2.22
C GLY A 45 10.45 -15.45 1.93
N GLU A 46 9.35 -14.73 2.16
CA GLU A 46 8.02 -15.16 1.72
C GLU A 46 7.82 -14.91 0.23
N ALA A 47 8.24 -13.73 -0.26
CA ALA A 47 8.22 -13.40 -1.67
C ALA A 47 9.06 -14.39 -2.50
N GLU A 48 10.30 -14.70 -2.08
CA GLU A 48 11.15 -15.67 -2.80
C GLU A 48 10.51 -17.05 -2.89
N ARG A 49 9.86 -17.53 -1.83
CA ARG A 49 9.13 -18.81 -1.84
C ARG A 49 7.96 -18.77 -2.81
N ALA A 50 7.17 -17.69 -2.80
CA ALA A 50 6.05 -17.54 -3.70
C ALA A 50 6.48 -17.45 -5.17
N LEU A 51 7.67 -16.91 -5.46
CA LEU A 51 8.24 -16.80 -6.81
C LEU A 51 8.82 -18.11 -7.37
N GLN A 52 8.67 -19.24 -6.66
CA GLN A 52 9.11 -20.55 -7.16
C GLN A 52 8.09 -21.21 -8.10
N GLN A 53 6.80 -20.84 -7.99
CA GLN A 53 5.72 -21.43 -8.78
C GLN A 53 4.79 -20.36 -9.31
N VAL A 54 4.22 -20.60 -10.50
CA VAL A 54 3.31 -19.65 -11.14
C VAL A 54 2.07 -19.34 -10.28
N PRO A 55 1.34 -20.34 -9.70
CA PRO A 55 0.15 -20.04 -8.90
C PRO A 55 0.45 -19.19 -7.67
N SER A 56 1.56 -19.46 -6.97
CA SER A 56 1.96 -18.68 -5.81
C SER A 56 2.49 -17.28 -6.17
N ALA A 57 3.11 -17.13 -7.34
CA ALA A 57 3.51 -15.81 -7.83
C ALA A 57 2.32 -14.93 -8.22
N VAL A 58 1.24 -15.52 -8.75
CA VAL A 58 -0.04 -14.83 -8.98
C VAL A 58 -0.65 -14.38 -7.66
N ALA A 59 -0.70 -15.26 -6.66
CA ALA A 59 -1.21 -14.89 -5.33
C ALA A 59 -0.38 -13.75 -4.68
N LEU A 60 0.94 -13.77 -4.86
CA LEU A 60 1.82 -12.68 -4.42
C LEU A 60 1.49 -11.37 -5.14
N LEU A 61 1.32 -11.39 -6.46
CA LEU A 61 0.94 -10.21 -7.25
C LEU A 61 -0.38 -9.62 -6.75
N ASP A 62 -1.39 -10.46 -6.52
CA ASP A 62 -2.70 -10.04 -6.03
C ASP A 62 -2.61 -9.42 -4.64
N GLU A 63 -1.85 -10.02 -3.72
CA GLU A 63 -1.66 -9.49 -2.37
C GLU A 63 -0.93 -8.14 -2.39
N VAL A 64 0.16 -8.02 -3.15
CA VAL A 64 0.91 -6.75 -3.29
C VAL A 64 -0.01 -5.67 -3.86
N ALA A 65 -0.71 -5.96 -4.96
CA ALA A 65 -1.63 -5.03 -5.58
C ALA A 65 -2.79 -4.64 -4.64
N SER A 66 -3.30 -5.61 -3.87
CA SER A 66 -4.35 -5.40 -2.88
C SER A 66 -3.89 -4.44 -1.78
N ARG A 67 -2.71 -4.66 -1.19
CA ARG A 67 -2.17 -3.78 -0.13
C ARG A 67 -1.97 -2.35 -0.60
N ILE A 68 -1.43 -2.15 -1.81
CA ILE A 68 -1.28 -0.82 -2.43
C ILE A 68 -2.66 -0.15 -2.56
N ARG A 69 -3.60 -0.84 -3.19
CA ARG A 69 -4.93 -0.31 -3.48
C ARG A 69 -5.74 -0.02 -2.21
N VAL A 70 -5.72 -0.93 -1.24
CA VAL A 70 -6.48 -0.80 0.02
C VAL A 70 -5.87 0.30 0.88
N GLY A 71 -4.55 0.31 1.06
CA GLY A 71 -3.88 1.31 1.88
C GLY A 71 -4.03 2.73 1.32
N SER A 72 -3.88 2.91 0.01
CA SER A 72 -4.14 4.20 -0.64
C SER A 72 -5.56 4.71 -0.37
N ARG A 73 -6.58 3.85 -0.56
CA ARG A 73 -7.97 4.27 -0.34
C ARG A 73 -8.28 4.55 1.13
N ARG A 74 -7.69 3.78 2.05
CA ARG A 74 -7.83 4.01 3.48
C ARG A 74 -7.27 5.37 3.87
N LEU A 75 -6.06 5.67 3.42
CA LEU A 75 -5.40 6.96 3.68
C LEU A 75 -6.18 8.13 3.05
N SER A 76 -6.58 8.03 1.78
CA SER A 76 -7.36 9.09 1.13
C SER A 76 -8.66 9.39 1.86
N ARG A 77 -9.37 8.38 2.36
CA ARG A 77 -10.57 8.58 3.18
C ARG A 77 -10.24 9.29 4.49
N ALA A 78 -9.20 8.85 5.20
CA ALA A 78 -8.81 9.48 6.46
C ALA A 78 -8.47 10.96 6.31
N ILE A 79 -7.79 11.34 5.21
CA ILE A 79 -7.49 12.74 4.89
C ILE A 79 -8.78 13.56 4.70
N VAL A 80 -9.72 13.04 3.90
CA VAL A 80 -11.01 13.73 3.67
C VAL A 80 -11.82 13.84 4.96
N ASP A 81 -11.91 12.76 5.74
CA ASP A 81 -12.67 12.74 6.99
C ASP A 81 -12.07 13.69 8.03
N SER A 82 -10.73 13.78 8.10
CA SER A 82 -10.03 14.72 8.98
C SER A 82 -10.28 16.17 8.56
N ALA A 83 -10.19 16.49 7.27
CA ALA A 83 -10.46 17.84 6.77
C ALA A 83 -11.90 18.29 7.06
N ASN A 84 -12.89 17.42 6.83
CA ASN A 84 -14.30 17.72 7.13
C ASN A 84 -14.53 18.03 8.63
N ARG A 85 -13.78 17.39 9.53
CA ARG A 85 -13.87 17.64 10.97
C ARG A 85 -13.22 18.97 11.35
N GLN A 86 -12.07 19.31 10.76
CA GLN A 86 -11.44 20.62 10.94
C GLN A 86 -12.37 21.75 10.46
N ASP A 87 -13.01 21.59 9.29
CA ASP A 87 -13.98 22.55 8.76
C ASP A 87 -15.21 22.73 9.67
N ALA A 88 -15.58 21.68 10.41
CA ALA A 88 -16.64 21.72 11.42
C ALA A 88 -16.17 22.25 12.80
N GLY A 89 -14.89 22.57 12.96
CA GLY A 89 -14.28 23.00 14.22
C GLY A 89 -13.96 21.87 15.21
N ASP A 90 -14.11 20.61 14.81
CA ASP A 90 -13.78 19.41 15.60
C ASP A 90 -12.30 19.03 15.43
N MET A 91 -11.41 19.84 16.01
CA MET A 91 -9.96 19.61 15.92
C MET A 91 -9.53 18.32 16.65
N ASP A 92 -10.14 18.03 17.80
CA ASP A 92 -9.85 16.81 18.55
C ASP A 92 -10.25 15.55 17.76
N GLY A 93 -11.42 15.57 17.13
CA GLY A 93 -11.89 14.45 16.31
C GLY A 93 -11.17 14.31 14.98
N ALA A 94 -10.53 15.37 14.46
CA ALA A 94 -9.75 15.33 13.22
C ALA A 94 -8.56 14.36 13.28
N ARG A 95 -8.12 13.99 14.48
CA ARG A 95 -7.04 13.02 14.74
C ARG A 95 -7.48 11.57 14.54
N GLN A 96 -8.74 11.27 14.86
CA GLN A 96 -9.25 9.89 14.92
C GLN A 96 -9.07 9.12 13.59
N PRO A 97 -9.35 9.70 12.40
CA PRO A 97 -9.18 8.97 11.16
C PRO A 97 -7.73 8.47 10.93
N PHE A 98 -6.71 9.24 11.33
CA PHE A 98 -5.31 8.83 11.19
C PHE A 98 -4.91 7.76 12.21
N LEU A 99 -5.39 7.87 13.45
CA LEU A 99 -5.22 6.82 14.47
C LEU A 99 -5.83 5.49 14.00
N ASP A 100 -7.01 5.53 13.39
CA ASP A 100 -7.68 4.34 12.83
C ASP A 100 -6.86 3.72 11.69
N VAL A 101 -6.22 4.54 10.84
CA VAL A 101 -5.28 4.03 9.83
C VAL A 101 -4.08 3.35 10.49
N LEU A 102 -3.43 4.01 11.46
CA LEU A 102 -2.23 3.50 12.12
C LEU A 102 -2.47 2.20 12.92
N ALA A 103 -3.71 1.95 13.35
CA ALA A 103 -4.08 0.72 14.04
C ALA A 103 -4.09 -0.52 13.13
N VAL A 104 -4.38 -0.36 11.83
CA VAL A 104 -4.62 -1.50 10.91
C VAL A 104 -3.69 -1.54 9.70
N GLU A 105 -3.07 -0.42 9.34
CA GLU A 105 -2.22 -0.34 8.17
C GLU A 105 -0.87 -1.01 8.45
N VAL A 106 -0.45 -1.89 7.54
CA VAL A 106 0.82 -2.62 7.62
C VAL A 106 1.87 -2.05 6.66
N VAL A 107 1.44 -1.39 5.58
CA VAL A 107 2.34 -0.83 4.56
C VAL A 107 3.09 0.37 5.15
N PRO A 108 4.43 0.31 5.27
CA PRO A 108 5.21 1.34 5.96
C PRO A 108 5.02 2.75 5.38
N HIS A 109 4.90 2.85 4.06
CA HIS A 109 4.69 4.12 3.38
C HIS A 109 3.39 4.81 3.81
N TYR A 110 2.27 4.08 3.83
CA TYR A 110 0.98 4.67 4.21
C TYR A 110 0.91 4.99 5.71
N ARG A 111 1.56 4.17 6.55
CA ARG A 111 1.73 4.49 7.98
C ARG A 111 2.50 5.80 8.17
N ALA A 112 3.60 5.98 7.45
CA ALA A 112 4.42 7.18 7.54
C ALA A 112 3.62 8.44 7.15
N ILE A 113 2.85 8.39 6.05
CA ILE A 113 2.01 9.53 5.65
C ILE A 113 0.93 9.81 6.69
N ALA A 114 0.25 8.77 7.20
CA ALA A 114 -0.75 8.94 8.26
C ALA A 114 -0.16 9.56 9.53
N GLN A 115 1.05 9.16 9.92
CA GLN A 115 1.77 9.74 11.05
C GLN A 115 2.10 11.22 10.81
N THR A 116 2.61 11.58 9.62
CA THR A 116 2.90 12.99 9.29
C THR A 116 1.65 13.87 9.39
N HIS A 117 0.49 13.39 8.95
CA HIS A 117 -0.75 14.15 9.11
C HIS A 117 -1.20 14.26 10.55
N LEU A 118 -1.03 13.19 11.35
CA LEU A 118 -1.35 13.22 12.77
C LEU A 118 -0.46 14.19 13.52
N ASP A 119 0.85 14.16 13.26
CA ASP A 119 1.83 15.08 13.87
C ASP A 119 1.50 16.54 13.53
N ALA A 120 1.07 16.81 12.29
CA ALA A 120 0.67 18.16 11.87
C ALA A 120 -0.60 18.68 12.53
N LEU A 121 -1.47 17.80 13.05
CA LEU A 121 -2.63 18.19 13.86
C LEU A 121 -2.26 18.43 15.33
N ASP A 122 -1.16 17.82 15.78
CA ASP A 122 -0.67 17.93 17.16
C ASP A 122 0.28 19.13 17.35
N ASP A 123 0.77 19.72 16.27
CA ASP A 123 1.59 20.94 16.26
C ASP A 123 0.68 22.19 16.17
N PRO A 124 0.62 23.03 17.23
CA PRO A 124 -0.33 24.13 17.35
C PRO A 124 -0.05 25.38 16.51
#